data_AF-A0A1A2D2Y6-F1
#
_entry.id   AF-A0A1A2D2Y6-F1
#
_cell.length_a   1.000
_cell.length_b   1.000
_cell.length_c   1.000
_cell.angle_alpha   90.00
_cell.angle_beta   90.00
_cell.angle_gamma   90.00
#
_symmetry.space_group_name_H-M   'P 1'
#
loop_
_entity.id
_entity.type
_entity.pdbx_description
1 polymer ?
#
loop_
_entity_poly.entity_id
_entity_poly.type
_entity_poly.pdbx_seq_one_letter_code
_entity_poly.pdbx_strand_id
1 'polypeptide(L)'
;MRCVLQVGQGLTLDVSSDPAWSFTLRNAGAVAQEFREPTAEIGETGEVPLLQDIDNGGSPELLVVIGRGGTGGEPMAVWRLTGQPPRFVRAGQLFGFRRFYQTTEGFFGNYAHSSVTSGTVQLYRWVDDKLVEVALLDMQVASTRPDPDSRHDWVRNGNVLCRLNNDDYPEGSRAARTAALQAAGIDPATAAQRFCTQRWVASIYQ
;
A
#
# COMPACT_ATOMS: atom_id res chain seq x y z
N MET A 1 -24.22 -6.48 -2.70
CA MET A 1 -23.49 -7.23 -1.66
C MET A 1 -23.67 -6.54 -0.31
N ARG A 2 -23.85 -7.30 0.77
CA ARG A 2 -23.91 -6.78 2.15
C ARG A 2 -23.16 -7.73 3.09
N CYS A 3 -22.29 -7.20 3.94
CA CYS A 3 -21.62 -7.97 4.99
C CYS A 3 -21.35 -7.10 6.22
N VAL A 4 -20.89 -7.73 7.29
CA VAL A 4 -20.44 -7.05 8.51
C VAL A 4 -19.02 -7.49 8.79
N LEU A 5 -18.11 -6.53 8.93
CA LEU A 5 -16.72 -6.77 9.30
C LEU A 5 -16.52 -6.47 10.79
N GLN A 6 -15.79 -7.34 11.49
CA GLN A 6 -15.38 -7.11 12.88
C GLN A 6 -14.10 -6.28 12.88
N VAL A 7 -14.17 -5.05 13.39
CA VAL A 7 -13.01 -4.14 13.48
C VAL A 7 -12.28 -4.34 14.79
N GLY A 8 -13.02 -4.54 15.87
CA GLY A 8 -12.50 -4.74 17.22
C GLY A 8 -13.63 -5.05 18.20
N GLN A 9 -13.31 -5.13 19.48
CA GLN A 9 -14.31 -5.45 20.49
C GLN A 9 -15.43 -4.39 20.52
N GLY A 10 -16.66 -4.82 20.23
CA GLY A 10 -17.83 -3.92 20.18
C GLY A 10 -17.84 -2.96 18.98
N LEU A 11 -16.89 -3.07 18.05
CA LEU A 11 -16.77 -2.20 16.88
C LEU A 11 -16.97 -3.00 15.60
N THR A 12 -18.08 -2.76 14.91
CA THR A 12 -18.45 -3.46 13.66
C THR A 12 -18.60 -2.47 12.52
N LEU A 13 -18.30 -2.92 11.31
CA LEU A 13 -18.48 -2.14 10.09
C LEU A 13 -19.49 -2.85 9.19
N ASP A 14 -20.68 -2.28 9.04
CA ASP A 14 -21.65 -2.76 8.05
C ASP A 14 -21.20 -2.24 6.68
N VAL A 15 -21.14 -3.13 5.69
CA VAL A 15 -20.69 -2.84 4.32
C VAL A 15 -21.83 -3.10 3.34
N SER A 16 -22.08 -2.18 2.42
CA SER A 16 -23.08 -2.30 1.34
C SER A 16 -22.50 -1.86 0.00
N SER A 17 -22.82 -2.57 -1.07
CA SER A 17 -22.38 -2.27 -2.45
C SER A 17 -23.48 -1.66 -3.35
N ASP A 18 -24.54 -1.11 -2.77
CA ASP A 18 -25.71 -0.57 -3.49
C ASP A 18 -25.97 0.88 -3.04
N PRO A 19 -25.71 1.92 -3.87
CA PRO A 19 -25.12 1.90 -5.22
C PRO A 19 -23.58 1.93 -5.23
N ALA A 20 -22.91 2.67 -4.34
CA ALA A 20 -21.44 2.63 -4.17
C ALA A 20 -21.07 1.98 -2.83
N TRP A 21 -19.80 1.62 -2.62
CA TRP A 21 -19.34 1.10 -1.32
C TRP A 21 -19.70 2.08 -0.20
N SER A 22 -20.64 1.65 0.63
CA SER A 22 -21.20 2.41 1.74
C SER A 22 -20.94 1.65 3.03
N PHE A 23 -20.60 2.41 4.06
CA PHE A 23 -20.09 1.87 5.30
C PHE A 23 -20.79 2.52 6.49
N THR A 24 -21.23 1.70 7.44
CA THR A 24 -21.77 2.16 8.72
C THR A 24 -20.94 1.56 9.85
N LEU A 25 -20.12 2.38 10.49
CA LEU A 25 -19.38 2.01 11.69
C LEU A 25 -20.34 2.03 12.88
N ARG A 26 -20.38 0.94 13.64
CA ARG A 26 -21.14 0.84 14.88
C ARG A 26 -20.22 0.57 16.05
N ASN A 27 -20.40 1.34 17.12
CA ASN A 27 -19.73 1.15 18.39
C ASN A 27 -20.76 0.76 19.46
N ALA A 28 -20.63 -0.43 20.03
CA ALA A 28 -21.58 -1.03 20.95
C ALA A 28 -23.04 -1.00 20.42
N GLY A 29 -23.21 -1.22 19.11
CA GLY A 29 -24.50 -1.25 18.42
C GLY A 29 -25.03 0.13 17.97
N ALA A 30 -24.53 1.23 18.55
CA ALA A 30 -24.88 2.58 18.13
C ALA A 30 -24.11 2.98 16.88
N VAL A 31 -24.76 3.69 15.94
CA VAL A 31 -24.09 4.22 14.75
C VAL A 31 -23.09 5.30 15.18
N ALA A 32 -21.81 5.07 14.91
CA ALA A 32 -20.73 5.99 15.20
C ALA A 32 -20.34 6.84 13.98
N GLN A 33 -20.42 6.26 12.78
CA GLN A 33 -20.08 6.95 11.54
C GLN A 33 -20.78 6.29 10.34
N GLU A 34 -21.16 7.11 9.37
CA GLU A 34 -21.53 6.66 8.03
C GLU A 34 -20.61 7.33 7.01
N PHE A 35 -20.11 6.56 6.03
CA PHE A 35 -19.26 7.08 4.96
C PHE A 35 -19.38 6.24 3.70
N ARG A 36 -18.83 6.76 2.60
CA ARG A 36 -18.85 6.11 1.29
C ARG A 36 -17.48 6.25 0.63
N GLU A 37 -17.09 5.25 -0.13
CA GLU A 37 -15.98 5.35 -1.08
C GLU A 37 -16.56 5.40 -2.50
N PRO A 38 -16.30 6.46 -3.28
CA PRO A 38 -16.70 6.48 -4.67
C PRO A 38 -15.92 5.42 -5.44
N THR A 39 -16.62 4.54 -6.14
CA THR A 39 -16.00 3.61 -7.10
C THR A 39 -16.38 4.02 -8.50
N ALA A 40 -15.44 3.90 -9.44
CA ALA A 40 -15.71 4.17 -10.85
C ALA A 40 -16.77 3.22 -11.42
N GLU A 41 -16.91 2.03 -10.83
CA GLU A 41 -17.90 1.03 -11.20
C GLU A 41 -18.63 0.55 -9.93
N ILE A 42 -19.95 0.68 -9.94
CA ILE A 42 -20.85 0.31 -8.85
C ILE A 42 -20.82 -1.21 -8.66
N GLY A 43 -20.31 -1.71 -7.53
CA GLY A 43 -20.41 -3.12 -7.15
C GLY A 43 -19.67 -4.14 -8.02
N GLU A 44 -18.82 -3.71 -8.96
CA GLU A 44 -18.26 -4.56 -10.03
C GLU A 44 -16.73 -4.78 -9.98
N THR A 45 -16.03 -4.36 -8.92
CA THR A 45 -14.62 -4.80 -8.77
C THR A 45 -14.52 -6.30 -8.47
N GLY A 46 -15.63 -6.96 -8.10
CA GLY A 46 -15.69 -8.37 -7.71
C GLY A 46 -15.12 -8.67 -6.32
N GLU A 47 -14.38 -7.73 -5.74
CA GLU A 47 -13.65 -7.89 -4.48
C GLU A 47 -14.30 -7.11 -3.35
N VAL A 48 -14.54 -7.80 -2.23
CA VAL A 48 -15.14 -7.24 -1.03
C VAL A 48 -14.10 -6.39 -0.29
N PRO A 49 -14.49 -5.23 0.30
CA PRO A 49 -13.63 -4.50 1.21
C PRO A 49 -13.13 -5.40 2.34
N LEU A 50 -11.85 -5.26 2.71
CA LEU A 50 -11.26 -6.07 3.77
C LEU A 50 -10.62 -5.21 4.85
N LEU A 51 -10.54 -5.79 6.05
CA LEU A 51 -9.74 -5.26 7.14
C LEU A 51 -8.42 -6.00 7.17
N GLN A 52 -7.31 -5.25 7.11
CA GLN A 52 -5.98 -5.83 7.18
C GLN A 52 -5.05 -4.86 7.89
N ASP A 53 -4.28 -5.38 8.83
CA ASP A 53 -3.17 -4.67 9.46
C ASP A 53 -2.00 -4.64 8.46
N ILE A 54 -1.84 -3.53 7.75
CA ILE A 54 -0.85 -3.41 6.66
C ILE A 54 0.49 -2.86 7.14
N ASP A 55 0.52 -2.25 8.32
CA ASP A 55 1.71 -1.65 8.93
C ASP A 55 2.19 -2.40 10.18
N ASN A 56 1.51 -3.48 10.57
CA ASN A 56 1.75 -4.26 11.79
C ASN A 56 1.61 -3.42 13.07
N GLY A 57 0.75 -2.41 13.04
CA GLY A 57 0.45 -1.50 14.15
C GLY A 57 -0.58 -2.06 15.14
N GLY A 58 -1.17 -3.22 14.84
CA GLY A 58 -2.16 -3.90 15.68
C GLY A 58 -3.59 -3.40 15.51
N SER A 59 -3.83 -2.45 14.60
CA SER A 59 -5.17 -1.97 14.23
C SER A 59 -5.33 -2.09 12.72
N PRO A 60 -6.31 -2.86 12.22
CA PRO A 60 -6.44 -3.05 10.79
C PRO A 60 -6.97 -1.80 10.08
N GLU A 61 -6.40 -1.52 8.91
CA GLU A 61 -6.93 -0.58 7.94
C GLU A 61 -8.06 -1.22 7.14
N LEU A 62 -9.03 -0.39 6.75
CA LEU A 62 -10.04 -0.78 5.76
C LEU A 62 -9.48 -0.51 4.36
N LEU A 63 -9.35 -1.57 3.57
CA LEU A 63 -8.94 -1.55 2.17
C LEU A 63 -10.18 -1.72 1.28
N VAL A 64 -10.39 -0.75 0.39
CA VAL A 64 -11.52 -0.77 -0.56
C VAL A 64 -10.95 -0.76 -1.97
N VAL A 65 -11.19 -1.81 -2.76
CA VAL A 65 -10.81 -1.82 -4.17
C VAL A 65 -11.69 -0.82 -4.93
N ILE A 66 -11.06 0.16 -5.59
CA ILE A 66 -11.75 1.33 -6.20
C ILE A 66 -11.78 1.30 -7.73
N GLY A 67 -11.22 0.27 -8.35
CA GLY A 67 -11.25 0.04 -9.79
C GLY A 67 -10.88 -1.39 -10.14
N ARG A 68 -11.07 -1.78 -11.40
CA ARG A 68 -10.79 -3.16 -11.87
C ARG A 68 -9.33 -3.59 -11.72
N GLY A 69 -8.42 -2.63 -11.61
CA GLY A 69 -6.98 -2.91 -11.65
C GLY A 69 -6.57 -3.53 -12.98
N GLY A 70 -5.53 -4.36 -12.93
CA GLY A 70 -5.06 -5.15 -14.06
C GLY A 70 -4.20 -6.31 -13.58
N THR A 71 -3.48 -6.97 -14.48
CA THR A 71 -2.55 -8.06 -14.12
C THR A 71 -1.44 -7.62 -13.16
N GLY A 72 -1.21 -6.30 -13.04
CA GLY A 72 -0.24 -5.71 -12.13
C GLY A 72 -0.71 -5.50 -10.70
N GLY A 73 -2.00 -5.65 -10.42
CA GLY A 73 -2.58 -5.44 -9.09
C GLY A 73 -3.84 -4.59 -9.08
N GLU A 74 -4.29 -4.25 -7.88
CA GLU A 74 -5.57 -3.58 -7.62
C GLU A 74 -5.33 -2.18 -7.03
N PRO A 75 -5.99 -1.13 -7.52
CA PRO A 75 -6.02 0.16 -6.85
C PRO A 75 -6.93 0.07 -5.63
N MET A 76 -6.41 0.44 -4.47
CA MET A 76 -7.12 0.37 -3.20
C MET A 76 -7.13 1.73 -2.51
N ALA A 77 -8.32 2.16 -2.10
CA ALA A 77 -8.47 3.20 -1.10
C ALA A 77 -8.15 2.65 0.28
N VAL A 78 -7.38 3.42 1.06
CA VAL A 78 -6.98 3.07 2.41
C VAL A 78 -7.68 3.99 3.41
N TRP A 79 -8.40 3.39 4.34
CA TRP A 79 -9.09 4.07 5.43
C TRP A 79 -8.50 3.63 6.76
N ARG A 80 -8.04 4.59 7.55
CA ARG A 80 -7.43 4.34 8.86
C ARG A 80 -8.44 4.57 9.97
N LEU A 81 -8.48 3.68 10.96
CA LEU A 81 -9.28 3.89 12.16
C LEU A 81 -8.51 4.80 13.13
N THR A 82 -9.14 5.90 13.55
CA THR A 82 -8.49 6.96 14.32
C THR A 82 -9.44 7.57 15.36
N GLY A 83 -8.89 8.29 16.33
CA GLY A 83 -9.64 9.11 17.28
C GLY A 83 -10.32 8.36 18.44
N GLN A 84 -10.94 9.15 19.31
CA GLN A 84 -11.81 8.72 20.42
C GLN A 84 -13.00 9.68 20.47
N PRO A 85 -14.22 9.28 20.07
CA PRO A 85 -14.62 7.93 19.64
C PRO A 85 -13.98 7.50 18.31
N PRO A 86 -13.89 6.18 18.05
CA PRO A 86 -13.25 5.65 16.85
C PRO A 86 -14.02 6.02 15.58
N ARG A 87 -13.29 6.45 14.55
CA ARG A 87 -13.81 6.76 13.21
C ARG A 87 -12.81 6.38 12.12
N PHE A 88 -13.30 5.98 10.97
CA PHE A 88 -12.49 5.81 9.76
C PHE A 88 -12.25 7.14 9.07
N VAL A 89 -11.00 7.40 8.70
CA VAL A 89 -10.59 8.56 7.89
C VAL A 89 -9.86 8.10 6.64
N ARG A 90 -10.16 8.75 5.51
CA ARG A 90 -9.53 8.44 4.22
C ARG A 90 -8.07 8.87 4.23
N ALA A 91 -7.17 7.89 4.24
CA ALA A 91 -5.75 8.10 4.49
C ALA A 91 -4.93 8.24 3.19
N GLY A 92 -5.33 7.54 2.13
CA GLY A 92 -4.65 7.59 0.84
C GLY A 92 -5.06 6.46 -0.07
N GLN A 93 -4.27 6.22 -1.11
CA GLN A 93 -4.45 5.12 -2.04
C GLN A 93 -3.14 4.35 -2.18
N LEU A 94 -3.23 3.07 -2.49
CA LEU A 94 -2.10 2.23 -2.88
C LEU A 94 -2.48 1.39 -4.10
N PHE A 95 -1.47 0.82 -4.76
CA PHE A 95 -1.67 -0.08 -5.89
C PHE A 95 -0.81 -1.34 -5.74
N GLY A 96 -1.36 -2.49 -6.10
CA GLY A 96 -0.63 -3.76 -6.16
C GLY A 96 -1.45 -4.90 -5.56
N PHE A 97 -0.80 -5.99 -5.20
CA PHE A 97 -1.47 -7.12 -4.55
C PHE A 97 -1.66 -6.87 -3.05
N ARG A 98 -2.66 -7.54 -2.46
CA ARG A 98 -2.98 -7.53 -1.02
C ARG A 98 -1.98 -8.32 -0.15
N ARG A 99 -0.70 -8.34 -0.58
CA ARG A 99 0.42 -8.92 0.15
C ARG A 99 1.37 -7.80 0.54
N PHE A 100 1.40 -7.52 1.84
CA PHE A 100 2.14 -6.41 2.40
C PHE A 100 3.48 -6.87 2.97
N TYR A 101 4.47 -6.00 2.85
CA TYR A 101 5.82 -6.17 3.33
C TYR A 101 6.16 -5.02 4.26
N GLN A 102 6.99 -5.29 5.26
CA GLN A 102 7.42 -4.30 6.22
C GLN A 102 8.94 -4.28 6.30
N THR A 103 9.49 -3.07 6.33
CA THR A 103 10.90 -2.83 6.64
C THR A 103 11.12 -2.88 8.16
N THR A 104 12.35 -3.14 8.58
CA THR A 104 12.72 -3.09 10.01
C THR A 104 12.49 -1.71 10.66
N GLU A 105 12.42 -0.67 9.84
CA GLU A 105 12.22 0.72 10.22
C GLU A 105 10.73 1.12 10.34
N GLY A 106 9.80 0.19 10.05
CA GLY A 106 8.37 0.45 10.14
C GLY A 106 7.74 1.03 8.87
N PHE A 107 8.49 1.22 7.79
CA PHE A 107 7.87 1.45 6.47
C PHE A 107 7.18 0.17 6.01
N PHE A 108 6.07 0.32 5.32
CA PHE A 108 5.28 -0.80 4.81
C PHE A 108 4.85 -0.56 3.37
N GLY A 109 4.52 -1.62 2.65
CA GLY A 109 4.21 -1.49 1.23
C GLY A 109 3.76 -2.80 0.64
N ASN A 110 3.44 -2.78 -0.65
CA ASN A 110 2.97 -3.96 -1.36
C ASN A 110 3.56 -4.03 -2.76
N TYR A 111 3.60 -5.24 -3.30
CA TYR A 111 4.17 -5.50 -4.63
C TYR A 111 3.12 -5.33 -5.72
N ALA A 112 3.48 -4.61 -6.77
CA ALA A 112 2.76 -4.50 -8.03
C ALA A 112 3.59 -5.14 -9.14
N HIS A 113 2.94 -5.90 -10.02
CA HIS A 113 3.62 -6.65 -11.07
C HIS A 113 3.61 -5.90 -12.41
N SER A 114 4.73 -5.89 -13.12
CA SER A 114 4.78 -5.44 -14.51
C SER A 114 4.95 -6.62 -15.47
N SER A 115 5.64 -7.69 -15.05
CA SER A 115 5.79 -8.94 -15.79
C SER A 115 6.23 -10.07 -14.87
N VAL A 116 6.22 -11.32 -15.36
CA VAL A 116 6.65 -12.51 -14.60
C VAL A 116 8.06 -12.38 -14.00
N THR A 117 8.89 -11.47 -14.52
CA THR A 117 10.24 -11.21 -14.04
C THR A 117 10.49 -9.79 -13.53
N SER A 118 9.45 -8.93 -13.43
CA SER A 118 9.61 -7.55 -12.98
C SER A 118 8.37 -6.94 -12.34
N GLY A 119 8.57 -5.93 -11.51
CA GLY A 119 7.50 -5.16 -10.89
C GLY A 119 8.05 -4.06 -10.00
N THR A 120 7.20 -3.52 -9.13
CA THR A 120 7.56 -2.45 -8.21
C THR A 120 7.05 -2.72 -6.80
N VAL A 121 7.70 -2.10 -5.82
CA VAL A 121 7.19 -1.99 -4.45
C VAL A 121 7.16 -0.51 -4.08
N GLN A 122 5.98 -0.01 -3.74
CA GLN A 122 5.84 1.30 -3.13
C GLN A 122 5.91 1.14 -1.62
N LEU A 123 6.82 1.87 -0.98
CA LEU A 123 6.95 1.95 0.46
C LEU A 123 6.30 3.22 0.97
N TYR A 124 5.58 3.07 2.07
CA TYR A 124 4.79 4.09 2.72
C TYR A 124 5.15 4.21 4.19
N ARG A 125 4.75 5.34 4.77
CA ARG A 125 4.61 5.53 6.21
C ARG A 125 3.33 6.28 6.50
N TRP A 126 2.93 6.25 7.77
CA TRP A 126 1.95 7.19 8.29
C TRP A 126 2.60 8.52 8.63
N VAL A 127 1.99 9.61 8.17
CA VAL A 127 2.20 10.96 8.70
C VAL A 127 0.82 11.46 9.13
N ASP A 128 0.63 11.60 10.44
CA ASP A 128 -0.69 11.74 11.05
C ASP A 128 -1.64 10.63 10.55
N ASP A 129 -2.78 11.01 9.97
CA ASP A 129 -3.78 10.09 9.43
C ASP A 129 -3.63 9.88 7.91
N LYS A 130 -2.46 10.19 7.34
CA LYS A 130 -2.21 10.13 5.89
C LYS A 130 -1.16 9.10 5.53
N LEU A 131 -1.45 8.38 4.45
CA LEU A 131 -0.53 7.46 3.80
C LEU A 131 0.43 8.28 2.93
N VAL A 132 1.72 8.27 3.25
CA VAL A 132 2.75 9.03 2.53
C VAL A 132 3.74 8.06 1.90
N GLU A 133 3.87 8.13 0.57
CA GLU A 133 4.88 7.37 -0.18
C GLU A 133 6.28 7.92 0.11
N VAL A 134 7.18 7.04 0.54
CA VAL A 134 8.58 7.39 0.88
C VAL A 134 9.58 6.85 -0.13
N ALA A 135 9.25 5.75 -0.83
CA ALA A 135 10.10 5.18 -1.85
C ALA A 135 9.27 4.38 -2.86
N LEU A 136 9.72 4.38 -4.11
CA LEU A 136 9.30 3.44 -5.13
C LEU A 136 10.53 2.59 -5.48
N LEU A 137 10.41 1.27 -5.40
CA LEU A 137 11.48 0.33 -5.71
C LEU A 137 11.14 -0.40 -6.98
N ASP A 138 12.04 -0.38 -7.96
CA ASP A 138 11.97 -1.30 -9.10
C ASP A 138 12.54 -2.64 -8.68
N MET A 139 11.88 -3.72 -9.12
CA MET A 139 12.22 -5.10 -8.82
C MET A 139 12.33 -5.88 -10.12
N GLN A 140 13.35 -6.73 -10.24
CA GLN A 140 13.43 -7.72 -11.31
C GLN A 140 14.16 -9.00 -10.88
N VAL A 141 13.90 -10.11 -11.56
CA VAL A 141 14.64 -11.36 -11.36
C VAL A 141 16.11 -11.17 -11.75
N ALA A 142 17.03 -11.74 -10.98
CA ALA A 142 18.47 -11.54 -11.18
C ALA A 142 19.03 -12.12 -12.50
N SER A 143 18.33 -13.09 -13.11
CA SER A 143 18.67 -13.60 -14.44
C SER A 143 18.33 -12.60 -15.56
N THR A 144 17.43 -11.66 -15.30
CA THR A 144 17.11 -10.58 -16.24
C THR A 144 18.29 -9.63 -16.31
N ARG A 145 18.87 -9.46 -17.51
CA ARG A 145 19.96 -8.49 -17.72
C ARG A 145 19.38 -7.08 -17.56
N PRO A 146 19.86 -6.26 -16.60
CA PRO A 146 19.52 -4.85 -16.60
C PRO A 146 20.09 -4.19 -17.85
N ASP A 147 19.46 -3.09 -18.26
CA ASP A 147 20.05 -2.16 -19.21
C ASP A 147 21.49 -1.86 -18.77
N PRO A 148 22.51 -2.03 -19.65
CA PRO A 148 23.90 -1.69 -19.37
C PRO A 148 24.09 -0.39 -18.59
N ASP A 149 23.32 0.65 -18.93
CA ASP A 149 23.46 1.98 -18.34
C ASP A 149 22.90 2.07 -16.92
N SER A 150 22.03 1.13 -16.54
CA SER A 150 21.41 1.07 -15.21
C SER A 150 22.10 0.11 -14.23
N ARG A 151 23.05 -0.71 -14.69
CA ARG A 151 23.58 -1.86 -13.91
C ARG A 151 24.16 -1.47 -12.55
N HIS A 152 24.75 -0.28 -12.43
CA HIS A 152 25.39 0.20 -11.21
C HIS A 152 24.39 0.61 -10.11
N ASP A 153 23.12 0.81 -10.46
CA ASP A 153 22.08 1.28 -9.53
C ASP A 153 21.32 0.11 -8.86
N TRP A 154 21.55 -1.12 -9.32
CA TRP A 154 20.87 -2.31 -8.84
C TRP A 154 21.61 -2.96 -7.68
N VAL A 155 20.90 -3.11 -6.56
CA VAL A 155 21.32 -3.90 -5.41
C VAL A 155 20.77 -5.32 -5.56
N ARG A 156 21.65 -6.30 -5.51
CA ARG A 156 21.27 -7.72 -5.57
C ARG A 156 20.97 -8.27 -4.18
N ASN A 157 19.83 -8.92 -4.02
CA ASN A 157 19.45 -9.64 -2.81
C ASN A 157 18.81 -11.00 -3.18
N GLY A 158 19.60 -12.07 -3.07
CA GLY A 158 19.18 -13.39 -3.54
C GLY A 158 18.91 -13.43 -5.06
N ASN A 159 17.71 -13.86 -5.44
CA ASN A 159 17.26 -13.91 -6.83
C ASN A 159 16.63 -12.58 -7.32
N VAL A 160 16.71 -11.51 -6.53
CA VAL A 160 16.09 -10.22 -6.84
C VAL A 160 17.17 -9.17 -7.07
N LEU A 161 17.02 -8.39 -8.13
CA LEU A 161 17.66 -7.10 -8.32
C LEU A 161 16.63 -6.04 -7.94
N CYS A 162 17.05 -5.11 -7.08
CA CYS A 162 16.22 -4.02 -6.60
C CYS A 162 16.97 -2.70 -6.75
N ARG A 163 16.27 -1.63 -7.12
CA ARG A 163 16.82 -0.26 -7.11
C ARG A 163 15.77 0.74 -6.67
N LEU A 164 16.22 1.92 -6.26
CA LEU A 164 15.33 3.06 -6.04
C LEU A 164 14.91 3.63 -7.40
N ASN A 165 13.61 3.75 -7.62
CA ASN A 165 13.05 4.36 -8.82
C ASN A 165 13.08 5.89 -8.69
N ASN A 166 13.58 6.54 -9.75
CA ASN A 166 13.76 7.99 -9.83
C ASN A 166 12.80 8.66 -10.83
N ASP A 167 11.70 8.00 -11.19
CA ASP A 167 10.70 8.53 -12.10
C ASP A 167 9.97 9.70 -11.45
N ASP A 168 9.80 10.78 -12.20
CA ASP A 168 9.06 11.96 -11.73
C ASP A 168 7.65 12.01 -12.32
N TYR A 169 7.00 10.86 -12.47
CA TYR A 169 5.63 10.78 -12.96
C TYR A 169 4.66 10.36 -11.85
N PRO A 170 3.53 11.07 -11.65
CA PRO A 170 3.26 12.42 -12.20
C PRO A 170 4.32 13.43 -11.72
N GLU A 171 4.43 14.56 -12.43
CA GLU A 171 5.43 15.60 -12.16
C GLU A 171 5.50 15.96 -10.66
N GLY A 172 6.72 16.03 -10.12
CA GLY A 172 6.98 16.32 -8.71
C GLY A 172 6.97 15.10 -7.77
N SER A 173 6.58 13.91 -8.24
CA SER A 173 6.55 12.69 -7.42
C SER A 173 7.91 12.29 -6.86
N ARG A 174 9.00 12.47 -7.63
CA ARG A 174 10.35 12.17 -7.15
C ARG A 174 10.74 13.11 -6.03
N ALA A 175 10.47 14.40 -6.18
CA ALA A 175 10.79 15.40 -5.17
C ALA A 175 9.98 15.15 -3.89
N ALA A 176 8.68 14.84 -4.00
CA ALA A 176 7.82 14.51 -2.88
C ALA A 176 8.33 13.26 -2.11
N ARG A 177 8.66 12.18 -2.81
CA ARG A 177 9.25 10.98 -2.19
C ARG A 177 10.58 11.28 -1.50
N THR A 178 11.46 12.02 -2.17
CA THR A 178 12.78 12.39 -1.62
C THR A 178 12.62 13.18 -0.32
N ALA A 179 11.72 14.17 -0.31
CA ALA A 179 11.42 14.96 0.89
C ALA A 179 10.80 14.09 2.00
N ALA A 180 9.87 13.19 1.66
CA ALA A 180 9.26 12.27 2.62
C ALA A 180 10.28 11.29 3.24
N LEU A 181 11.21 10.79 2.42
CA LEU A 181 12.31 9.93 2.81
C LEU A 181 13.28 10.64 3.77
N GLN A 182 13.68 11.87 3.43
CA GLN A 182 14.52 12.71 4.29
C GLN A 182 13.82 13.06 5.60
N ALA A 183 12.52 13.39 5.55
CA ALA A 183 11.69 13.63 6.73
C ALA A 183 11.44 12.35 7.56
N ALA A 184 11.80 11.17 7.05
CA ALA A 184 11.85 9.92 7.79
C ALA A 184 13.25 9.61 8.34
N GLY A 185 14.21 10.54 8.21
CA GLY A 185 15.58 10.36 8.66
C GLY A 185 16.39 9.37 7.80
N ILE A 186 15.94 9.10 6.57
CA ILE A 186 16.65 8.22 5.63
C ILE A 186 17.42 9.10 4.65
N ASP A 187 18.72 8.85 4.52
CA ASP A 187 19.55 9.49 3.51
C ASP A 187 19.23 8.91 2.13
N PRO A 188 18.77 9.73 1.15
CA PRO A 188 18.50 9.27 -0.21
C PRO A 188 19.68 8.55 -0.86
N ALA A 189 20.92 8.92 -0.54
CA ALA A 189 22.11 8.30 -1.13
C ALA A 189 22.32 6.84 -0.68
N THR A 190 21.75 6.45 0.47
CA THR A 190 21.89 5.08 1.01
C THR A 190 20.58 4.29 1.01
N ALA A 191 19.47 4.93 0.62
CA ALA A 191 18.13 4.35 0.68
C ALA A 191 17.98 3.07 -0.16
N ALA A 192 18.55 3.04 -1.37
CA ALA A 192 18.53 1.85 -2.22
C ALA A 192 19.18 0.65 -1.50
N GLN A 193 20.40 0.81 -1.00
CA GLN A 193 21.10 -0.23 -0.25
C GLN A 193 20.27 -0.68 0.96
N ARG A 194 19.72 0.28 1.72
CA ARG A 194 18.96 0.02 2.94
C ARG A 194 17.67 -0.78 2.71
N PHE A 195 16.88 -0.40 1.70
CA PHE A 195 15.60 -1.05 1.44
C PHE A 195 15.75 -2.34 0.62
N CYS A 196 16.66 -2.37 -0.36
CA CYS A 196 16.83 -3.54 -1.20
C CYS A 196 17.46 -4.74 -0.46
N THR A 197 18.17 -4.53 0.66
CA THR A 197 18.69 -5.62 1.50
C THR A 197 17.72 -6.14 2.55
N GLN A 198 16.48 -5.64 2.60
CA GLN A 198 15.49 -6.16 3.54
C GLN A 198 15.19 -7.64 3.25
N ARG A 199 14.95 -8.45 4.29
CA ARG A 199 14.79 -9.91 4.14
C ARG A 199 13.65 -10.29 3.18
N TRP A 200 12.56 -9.54 3.21
CA TRP A 200 11.40 -9.80 2.35
C TRP A 200 11.70 -9.58 0.86
N VAL A 201 12.68 -8.75 0.50
CA VAL A 201 13.02 -8.47 -0.91
C VAL A 201 13.47 -9.76 -1.61
N ALA A 202 14.29 -10.57 -0.95
CA ALA A 202 14.75 -11.86 -1.49
C ALA A 202 13.60 -12.89 -1.70
N SER A 203 12.41 -12.62 -1.18
CA SER A 203 11.25 -13.52 -1.26
C SER A 203 10.26 -13.20 -2.39
N ILE A 204 10.48 -12.11 -3.15
CA ILE A 204 9.52 -11.66 -4.16
C ILE A 204 9.46 -12.60 -5.36
N TYR A 205 10.61 -13.12 -5.82
CA TYR A 205 10.71 -14.02 -6.98
C TYR A 205 11.22 -15.40 -6.58
N GLN A 206 10.41 -16.11 -5.79
CA GLN A 206 10.62 -17.50 -5.39
C GLN A 206 9.74 -18.46 -6.19
#